data_AF-A0A7X9DZ33-F1
#
_entry.id   AF-A0A7X9DZ33-F1
#
_cell.length_a   1.000
_cell.length_b   1.000
_cell.length_c   1.000
_cell.angle_alpha   90.00
_cell.angle_beta   90.00
_cell.angle_gamma   90.00
#
_symmetry.space_group_name_H-M   'P 1'
#
loop_
_entity.id
_entity.type
_entity.pdbx_description
1 polymer ?
#
loop_
_entity_poly.entity_id
_entity_poly.type
_entity_poly.pdbx_seq_one_letter_code
_entity_poly.pdbx_strand_id
1 'polypeptide(L)'
;MADRIVDLSCYFASRHLAEELLRREGAGYFVRPEPDGLAFRLDERKLNTVLERGREAASRMRPGPAPRPQDLSLCRRLLRRELIHDLAVNLLRTGP
;
A
#
# COMPACT_ATOMS: atom_id res chain seq x y z
N MET A 1 18.04 -20.08 -5.19
CA MET A 1 17.43 -18.88 -4.58
C MET A 1 16.89 -18.03 -5.71
N ALA A 2 15.57 -17.97 -5.91
CA ALA A 2 14.99 -17.13 -6.95
C ALA A 2 15.15 -15.67 -6.53
N ASP A 3 15.83 -14.87 -7.35
CA ASP A 3 15.88 -13.42 -7.18
C ASP A 3 14.47 -12.88 -6.99
N ARG A 4 14.23 -12.28 -5.83
CA ARG A 4 12.96 -11.65 -5.48
C ARG A 4 12.86 -10.32 -6.23
N ILE A 5 12.56 -10.41 -7.52
CA ILE A 5 12.39 -9.25 -8.38
C ILE A 5 11.16 -8.48 -7.91
N VAL A 6 11.32 -7.21 -7.60
CA VAL A 6 10.21 -6.28 -7.33
C VAL A 6 9.82 -5.66 -8.67
N ASP A 7 8.53 -5.68 -8.99
CA ASP A 7 8.02 -4.81 -10.05
C ASP A 7 8.01 -3.37 -9.52
N LEU A 8 9.08 -2.64 -9.82
CA LEU A 8 9.25 -1.24 -9.39
C LEU A 8 8.15 -0.34 -9.96
N SER A 9 7.65 -0.63 -11.16
CA SER A 9 6.61 0.21 -11.79
C SER A 9 5.30 0.09 -11.02
N CYS A 10 4.90 -1.15 -10.70
CA CYS A 10 3.75 -1.43 -9.85
C CYS A 10 3.93 -0.82 -8.46
N TYR A 11 5.10 -1.01 -7.84
CA TYR A 11 5.39 -0.48 -6.51
C TYR A 11 5.29 1.06 -6.46
N PHE A 12 5.96 1.78 -7.37
CA PHE A 12 5.90 3.24 -7.38
C PHE A 12 4.51 3.79 -7.70
N ALA A 13 3.78 3.15 -8.63
CA ALA A 13 2.41 3.55 -8.94
C ALA A 13 1.47 3.34 -7.73
N SER A 14 1.58 2.19 -7.05
CA SER A 14 0.81 1.91 -5.84
C SER A 14 1.18 2.82 -4.68
N ARG A 15 2.47 3.11 -4.49
CA ARG A 15 2.95 4.04 -3.46
C ARG A 15 2.40 5.45 -3.70
N HIS A 16 2.51 5.96 -4.92
CA HIS A 16 1.97 7.27 -5.26
C HIS A 16 0.47 7.37 -4.97
N LEU A 17 -0.29 6.35 -5.38
CA LEU A 17 -1.73 6.29 -5.09
C LEU A 17 -2.02 6.23 -3.58
N ALA A 18 -1.21 5.49 -2.81
CA ALA A 18 -1.35 5.40 -1.36
C ALA A 18 -1.11 6.77 -0.69
N GLU A 19 -0.06 7.47 -1.10
CA GLU A 19 0.27 8.81 -0.61
C GLU A 19 -0.84 9.83 -0.92
N GLU A 20 -1.40 9.79 -2.14
CA GLU A 20 -2.54 10.63 -2.51
C GLU A 20 -3.79 10.35 -1.67
N LEU A 21 -4.12 9.07 -1.47
CA LEU A 21 -5.26 8.66 -0.65
C LEU A 21 -5.06 9.04 0.81
N LEU A 22 -3.85 8.88 1.34
CA LEU A 22 -3.54 9.27 2.72
C LEU A 22 -3.69 10.78 2.91
N ARG A 23 -3.26 11.57 1.92
CA ARG A 23 -3.40 13.03 1.94
C ARG A 23 -4.85 13.47 1.84
N ARG A 24 -5.66 12.82 0.98
CA ARG A 24 -7.04 13.23 0.70
C ARG A 24 -8.05 12.73 1.72
N GLU A 25 -7.92 11.48 2.14
CA GLU A 25 -8.90 10.77 2.99
C GLU A 25 -8.41 10.63 4.44
N GLY A 26 -7.12 10.88 4.69
CA GLY A 26 -6.51 10.71 6.01
C GLY A 26 -6.20 9.25 6.37
N ALA A 27 -5.62 9.08 7.56
CA ALA A 27 -5.24 7.77 8.11
C ALA A 27 -6.41 6.79 8.21
N GLY A 28 -7.62 7.31 8.51
CA GLY A 28 -8.85 6.53 8.65
C GLY A 28 -9.22 5.69 7.43
N TYR A 29 -8.78 6.07 6.23
CA TYR A 29 -9.01 5.29 5.01
C TYR A 29 -8.31 3.93 5.04
N PHE A 30 -7.12 3.87 5.62
CA PHE A 30 -6.25 2.69 5.61
C PHE A 30 -6.39 1.82 6.84
N VAL A 31 -7.13 2.25 7.85
CA VAL A 31 -7.26 1.51 9.10
C VAL A 31 -8.70 1.13 9.37
N ARG A 32 -8.85 0.01 10.07
CA ARG A 32 -10.11 -0.41 10.66
C ARG A 32 -9.91 -0.62 12.16
N PRO A 33 -10.92 -0.32 12.99
CA PRO A 33 -10.86 -0.65 14.41
C PRO A 33 -10.81 -2.16 14.59
N GLU A 34 -10.05 -2.60 15.58
CA GLU A 34 -10.15 -3.96 16.10
C GLU A 34 -11.44 -4.14 16.91
N PRO A 35 -11.90 -5.39 17.13
CA PRO A 35 -13.15 -5.65 17.86
C PRO A 35 -13.18 -5.07 19.28
N ASP A 36 -12.02 -4.87 19.90
CA ASP A 36 -11.88 -4.27 21.23
C ASP A 36 -11.97 -2.73 21.21
N GLY A 37 -11.92 -2.09 20.04
CA GLY A 37 -11.93 -0.64 19.87
C GLY A 37 -10.68 0.09 20.38
N LEU A 38 -9.70 -0.64 20.93
CA LEU A 38 -8.50 -0.06 21.55
C LEU A 38 -7.32 0.01 20.58
N ALA A 39 -7.40 -0.74 19.48
CA ALA A 39 -6.36 -0.78 18.46
C ALA A 39 -6.94 -0.56 17.06
N PHE A 40 -6.07 -0.07 16.18
CA PHE A 40 -6.33 0.00 14.76
C PHE A 40 -5.43 -0.99 14.03
N ARG A 41 -5.98 -1.69 13.04
CA ARG A 41 -5.19 -2.49 12.09
C ARG A 41 -5.36 -1.95 10.69
N LEU A 42 -4.33 -2.14 9.87
CA LEU A 42 -4.41 -1.88 8.44
C LEU A 42 -5.55 -2.69 7.82
N ASP A 43 -6.35 -2.02 7.00
CA ASP A 43 -7.35 -2.67 6.16
C ASP A 43 -6.66 -3.28 4.93
N GLU A 44 -6.41 -4.58 5.01
CA GLU A 44 -5.82 -5.36 3.92
C GLU A 44 -6.63 -5.28 2.62
N ARG A 45 -7.94 -5.06 2.68
CA ARG A 45 -8.77 -4.92 1.47
C ARG A 45 -8.40 -3.62 0.74
N LYS A 46 -8.28 -2.51 1.48
CA LYS A 46 -7.87 -1.21 0.93
C LYS A 46 -6.45 -1.27 0.38
N LEU A 47 -5.55 -1.94 1.09
CA LEU A 47 -4.18 -2.18 0.62
C LEU A 47 -4.16 -2.96 -0.71
N ASN A 48 -4.94 -4.03 -0.81
CA ASN A 48 -5.04 -4.81 -2.05
C ASN A 48 -5.65 -3.97 -3.20
N THR A 49 -6.66 -3.16 -2.93
CA THR A 49 -7.23 -2.24 -3.93
C THR A 49 -6.20 -1.24 -4.46
N VAL A 50 -5.34 -0.69 -3.59
CA VAL A 50 -4.26 0.22 -4.02
C VAL A 50 -3.22 -0.51 -4.90
N LEU A 51 -2.92 -1.76 -4.58
CA LEU A 51 -2.02 -2.58 -5.39
C LEU A 51 -2.61 -2.91 -6.77
N GLU A 52 -3.89 -3.29 -6.82
CA GLU A 52 -4.60 -3.56 -8.07
C GLU A 52 -4.64 -2.32 -8.96
N ARG A 53 -5.02 -1.17 -8.40
CA ARG A 53 -5.07 0.10 -9.15
C ARG A 53 -3.69 0.58 -9.58
N GLY A 54 -2.67 0.44 -8.73
CA GLY A 54 -1.30 0.78 -9.08
C GLY A 54 -0.75 -0.12 -10.18
N ARG A 55 -1.07 -1.42 -10.16
CA ARG A 55 -0.77 -2.35 -11.24
C ARG A 55 -1.43 -1.91 -12.55
N GLU A 56 -2.73 -1.60 -12.53
CA GLU A 56 -3.44 -1.14 -13.72
C GLU A 56 -2.83 0.15 -14.30
N ALA A 57 -2.47 1.11 -13.44
CA ALA A 57 -1.82 2.34 -13.85
C ALA A 57 -0.43 2.07 -14.46
N ALA A 58 0.37 1.19 -13.85
CA ALA A 58 1.67 0.78 -14.36
C ALA A 58 1.56 0.08 -15.73
N SER A 59 0.58 -0.82 -15.89
CA SER A 59 0.34 -1.51 -17.16
C SER A 59 -0.07 -0.58 -18.30
N ARG A 60 -0.77 0.53 -18.00
CA ARG A 60 -1.08 1.57 -19.01
C ARG A 60 0.16 2.35 -19.45
N MET A 61 1.09 2.61 -18.54
CA MET A 61 2.32 3.35 -18.83
C MET A 61 3.37 2.49 -19.54
N ARG A 62 3.44 1.20 -19.21
CA ARG A 62 4.35 0.25 -19.84
C ARG A 62 3.62 -1.06 -20.15
N PRO A 63 3.08 -1.22 -21.36
CA PRO A 63 2.50 -2.49 -21.77
C PRO A 63 3.60 -3.55 -21.79
N GLY A 64 3.45 -4.57 -20.96
CA GLY A 64 4.41 -5.64 -20.78
C GLY A 64 3.74 -6.88 -20.16
N PRO A 65 4.47 -8.01 -20.05
CA PRO A 65 3.92 -9.19 -19.42
C PRO A 65 3.47 -8.88 -17.98
N ALA A 66 2.31 -9.41 -17.60
CA ALA A 66 1.78 -9.20 -16.26
C ALA A 66 2.80 -9.68 -15.20
N PRO A 67 3.03 -8.91 -14.12
CA PRO A 67 3.95 -9.29 -13.07
C PRO A 67 3.50 -10.60 -12.41
N ARG A 68 4.46 -11.43 -11.98
CA ARG A 68 4.14 -12.71 -11.36
C ARG A 68 3.52 -12.47 -9.98
N PRO A 69 2.66 -13.38 -9.47
CA PRO A 69 2.04 -13.24 -8.15
C PRO A 69 3.05 -13.01 -7.01
N GLN A 70 4.25 -13.62 -7.12
CA GLN A 70 5.33 -13.45 -6.14
C GLN A 70 5.92 -12.03 -6.13
N ASP A 71 5.97 -11.35 -7.26
CA ASP A 71 6.49 -9.98 -7.39
C ASP A 71 5.50 -9.02 -6.70
N LEU A 72 4.19 -9.26 -6.85
CA LEU A 72 3.12 -8.53 -6.14
C LEU A 72 3.15 -8.74 -4.62
N SER A 73 3.51 -9.94 -4.16
CA SER A 73 3.61 -10.24 -2.72
C SER A 73 4.68 -9.39 -2.03
N LEU A 74 5.76 -9.07 -2.75
CA LEU A 74 6.82 -8.20 -2.24
C LEU A 74 6.41 -6.73 -2.30
N CYS A 75 5.78 -6.27 -3.38
CA CYS A 75 5.19 -4.93 -3.46
C CYS A 75 4.21 -4.67 -2.30
N ARG A 76 3.34 -5.64 -1.98
CA ARG A 76 2.42 -5.55 -0.84
C ARG A 76 3.15 -5.37 0.48
N ARG A 77 4.20 -6.16 0.74
CA ARG A 77 4.97 -6.07 1.99
C ARG A 77 5.64 -4.72 2.14
N LEU A 78 6.24 -4.20 1.07
CA LEU A 78 6.90 -2.89 1.07
C LEU A 78 5.88 -1.77 1.32
N LEU A 79 4.79 -1.75 0.55
CA LEU A 79 3.74 -0.75 0.70
C LEU A 79 3.10 -0.78 2.09
N ARG A 80 2.84 -1.97 2.63
CA ARG A 80 2.33 -2.14 4.00
C ARG A 80 3.29 -1.53 5.02
N ARG A 81 4.59 -1.79 4.88
CA ARG A 81 5.61 -1.28 5.80
C ARG A 81 5.70 0.24 5.77
N GLU A 82 5.65 0.85 4.59
CA GLU A 82 5.63 2.31 4.45
C GLU A 82 4.36 2.91 5.05
N LEU A 83 3.18 2.34 4.76
CA LEU A 83 1.93 2.82 5.35
C LEU A 83 1.93 2.74 6.88
N ILE A 84 2.43 1.64 7.47
CA ILE A 84 2.56 1.56 8.95
C ILE A 84 3.43 2.70 9.47
N HIS A 85 4.57 2.94 8.82
CA HIS A 85 5.49 3.99 9.22
C HIS A 85 4.83 5.37 9.13
N ASP A 86 4.18 5.68 8.01
CA ASP A 86 3.57 6.99 7.79
C ASP A 86 2.38 7.23 8.71
N LEU A 87 1.59 6.19 9.00
CA LEU A 87 0.52 6.24 9.99
C LEU A 87 1.06 6.50 11.40
N ALA A 88 2.12 5.78 11.80
CA ALA A 88 2.75 5.96 13.11
C ALA A 88 3.35 7.38 13.26
N VAL A 89 4.03 7.88 12.22
CA VAL A 89 4.58 9.24 12.21
C VAL A 89 3.47 10.29 12.27
N ASN A 90 2.36 10.11 11.54
CA ASN A 90 1.23 11.02 11.61
C ASN A 90 0.59 11.04 13.00
N LEU A 91 0.36 9.87 13.61
CA LEU A 91 -0.19 9.78 14.98
C LEU A 91 0.71 10.48 16.01
N LEU A 92 2.03 10.31 15.90
CA LEU A 92 3.00 10.98 16.78
C LEU A 92 2.98 12.52 16.61
N ARG A 93 2.67 13.01 15.41
CA ARG A 93 2.64 14.45 15.11
C ARG A 93 1.33 15.12 15.49
N THR A 94 0.21 14.40 15.40
CA THR A 94 -1.13 14.95 15.68
C THR A 94 -1.52 14.85 17.15
N GLY A 95 -0.82 14.03 17.95
CA GLY A 95 -1.26 13.68 19.31
C GLY A 95 -2.50 12.76 19.29
N PRO A 96 -2.82 12.10 20.42
CA PRO A 96 -4.12 11.45 20.59
C PRO A 96 -5.27 12.46 20.62
#